data_AF-A0A7C1KVK4-F1
#
_entry.id   AF-A0A7C1KVK4-F1
#
_cell.length_a   1.000
_cell.length_b   1.000
_cell.length_c   1.000
_cell.angle_alpha   90.00
_cell.angle_beta   90.00
_cell.angle_gamma   90.00
#
_symmetry.space_group_name_H-M   'P 1'
#
loop_
_entity.id
_entity.type
_entity.pdbx_description
1 polymer ?
#
loop_
_entity_poly.entity_id
_entity_poly.type
_entity_poly.pdbx_seq_one_letter_code
_entity_poly.pdbx_strand_id
1 'polypeptide(L)'
;LISDDVRVLSINSQEMDGFNYTGAKLPLCIEDVELIVEAAQRVPGLFGYVGVDFILTDELPRILEINPRPTTPIIGLNHAFDINISELILNNGKGEHAPEISPKRLVHVKKTRSESGYVSCDGFSIEIEETL
;
A
#
# COMPACT_ATOMS: atom_id res chain seq x y z
N LEU A 1 9.04 0.24 -1.19
CA LEU A 1 9.99 1.32 -0.92
C LEU A 1 11.24 1.03 -1.71
N ILE A 2 11.66 1.96 -2.55
CA ILE A 2 12.75 1.77 -3.51
C ILE A 2 13.90 2.73 -3.16
N SER A 3 15.10 2.18 -3.07
CA SER A 3 16.39 2.88 -3.01
C SER A 3 17.39 2.08 -3.86
N ASP A 4 18.59 1.80 -3.35
CA ASP A 4 19.51 0.85 -3.98
C ASP A 4 18.94 -0.57 -4.01
N ASP A 5 18.09 -0.89 -3.02
CA ASP A 5 17.32 -2.13 -2.92
C ASP A 5 15.81 -1.86 -2.97
N VAL A 6 15.02 -2.89 -3.29
CA VAL A 6 13.56 -2.84 -3.23
C VAL A 6 13.05 -3.58 -2.01
N ARG A 7 12.36 -2.85 -1.13
CA ARG A 7 11.68 -3.40 0.04
C ARG A 7 10.16 -3.36 -0.16
N VAL A 8 9.51 -4.52 -0.09
CA VAL A 8 8.04 -4.61 -0.01
C VAL A 8 7.60 -4.16 1.39
N LEU A 9 6.76 -3.12 1.47
CA LEU A 9 6.26 -2.63 2.76
C LEU A 9 4.98 -3.33 3.20
N SER A 10 4.07 -3.58 2.25
CA SER A 10 2.79 -4.24 2.48
C SER A 10 2.22 -4.69 1.15
N ILE A 11 1.51 -5.81 1.16
CA ILE A 11 0.59 -6.21 0.08
C ILE A 11 -0.82 -5.90 0.57
N ASN A 12 -1.66 -5.35 -0.28
CA ASN A 12 -3.00 -4.86 0.10
C ASN A 12 -4.02 -5.41 -0.89
N SER A 13 -5.24 -5.72 -0.43
CA SER A 13 -6.34 -5.96 -1.35
C SER A 13 -6.80 -4.63 -1.98
N GLN A 14 -7.48 -4.72 -3.11
CA GLN A 14 -8.32 -3.64 -3.60
C GLN A 14 -9.75 -4.18 -3.77
N GLU A 15 -10.69 -3.52 -3.12
CA GLU A 15 -12.12 -3.79 -3.24
C GLU A 15 -12.68 -2.85 -4.31
N MET A 16 -13.41 -3.42 -5.28
CA MET A 16 -13.91 -2.68 -6.43
C MET A 16 -15.40 -2.96 -6.67
N ASP A 17 -16.15 -1.93 -7.07
CA ASP A 17 -17.54 -2.02 -7.54
C ASP A 17 -17.68 -1.29 -8.89
N GLY A 18 -18.00 -2.02 -9.96
CA GLY A 18 -18.11 -1.46 -11.31
C GLY A 18 -16.89 -0.65 -11.76
N PHE A 19 -15.68 -1.16 -11.50
CA PHE A 19 -14.38 -0.48 -11.71
C PHE A 19 -14.10 0.74 -10.82
N ASN A 20 -14.91 0.97 -9.77
CA ASN A 20 -14.63 2.00 -8.77
C ASN A 20 -13.97 1.38 -7.55
N TYR A 21 -12.87 1.96 -7.08
CA TYR A 21 -12.27 1.58 -5.81
C TYR A 21 -13.21 1.94 -4.65
N THR A 22 -13.51 0.94 -3.81
CA THR A 22 -14.37 1.08 -2.62
C THR A 22 -13.62 0.84 -1.32
N GLY A 23 -12.43 0.24 -1.35
CA GLY A 23 -11.64 0.01 -0.15
C GLY A 23 -10.42 -0.88 -0.37
N ALA A 24 -9.68 -1.12 0.71
CA ALA A 24 -8.54 -2.01 0.76
C ALA A 24 -8.40 -2.62 2.15
N LYS A 25 -7.95 -3.87 2.20
CA LYS A 25 -7.54 -4.55 3.43
C LYS A 25 -6.03 -4.72 3.42
N LEU A 26 -5.39 -4.47 4.55
CA LEU A 26 -3.96 -4.57 4.69
C LEU A 26 -3.51 -4.98 6.10
N PRO A 27 -2.41 -5.73 6.22
CA PRO A 27 -1.69 -6.37 5.12
C PRO A 27 -2.35 -7.70 4.69
N LEU A 28 -2.14 -8.07 3.43
CA LEU A 28 -2.36 -9.43 2.92
C LEU A 28 -1.03 -10.19 2.91
N CYS A 29 -1.12 -11.50 3.08
CA CYS A 29 0.00 -12.42 2.88
C CYS A 29 -0.17 -13.14 1.54
N ILE A 30 0.85 -13.06 0.69
CA ILE A 30 0.98 -13.87 -0.53
C ILE A 30 2.36 -14.53 -0.54
N GLU A 31 2.45 -15.70 -1.16
CA GLU A 31 3.65 -16.54 -1.08
C GLU A 31 4.82 -15.98 -1.91
N ASP A 32 4.53 -15.40 -3.08
CA ASP A 32 5.54 -14.93 -4.02
C ASP A 32 5.27 -13.48 -4.47
N VAL A 33 6.26 -12.62 -4.27
CA VAL A 33 6.26 -11.20 -4.66
C VAL A 33 7.36 -10.87 -5.67
N GLU A 34 8.15 -11.86 -6.10
CA GLU A 34 9.37 -11.64 -6.88
C GLU A 34 9.06 -10.92 -8.19
N LEU A 35 8.07 -11.41 -8.96
CA LEU A 35 7.65 -10.77 -10.22
C LEU A 35 7.12 -9.35 -10.03
N ILE A 36 6.50 -9.05 -8.88
CA ILE A 36 5.99 -7.71 -8.56
C ILE A 36 7.15 -6.75 -8.30
N VAL A 37 8.15 -7.21 -7.55
CA VAL A 37 9.39 -6.48 -7.27
C VAL A 37 10.18 -6.26 -8.57
N GLU A 38 10.34 -7.30 -9.38
CA GLU A 38 11.08 -7.25 -10.64
C GLU A 38 10.43 -6.30 -11.65
N ALA A 39 9.10 -6.23 -11.68
CA ALA A 39 8.38 -5.26 -12.50
C ALA A 39 8.69 -3.81 -12.12
N ALA A 40 8.77 -3.51 -10.82
CA ALA A 40 9.17 -2.18 -10.35
C ALA A 40 10.64 -1.88 -10.70
N GLN A 41 11.55 -2.84 -10.52
CA GLN A 41 12.97 -2.67 -10.84
C GLN A 41 13.25 -2.41 -12.33
N ARG A 42 12.35 -2.86 -13.22
CA ARG A 42 12.47 -2.63 -14.67
C ARG A 42 12.14 -1.20 -15.10
N VAL A 43 11.60 -0.35 -14.23
CA VAL A 43 11.28 1.04 -14.56
C VAL A 43 12.42 1.96 -14.09
N PRO A 44 13.21 2.54 -15.00
CA PRO A 44 14.34 3.38 -14.61
C PRO A 44 13.89 4.64 -13.87
N GLY A 45 14.62 4.99 -12.81
CA GLY A 45 14.43 6.23 -12.06
C GLY A 45 13.35 6.17 -10.96
N LEU A 46 12.73 5.02 -10.71
CA LEU A 46 11.87 4.85 -9.55
C LEU A 46 12.67 5.00 -8.25
N PHE A 47 12.14 5.79 -7.32
CA PHE A 47 12.73 6.03 -6.01
C PHE A 47 11.63 6.35 -4.99
N GLY A 48 11.79 5.90 -3.75
CA GLY A 48 10.87 6.18 -2.65
C GLY A 48 9.66 5.25 -2.60
N TYR A 49 8.50 5.79 -2.20
CA TYR A 49 7.27 5.02 -2.08
C TYR A 49 6.63 4.83 -3.46
N VAL A 50 6.50 3.57 -3.87
CA VAL A 50 5.89 3.17 -5.14
C VAL A 50 4.81 2.14 -4.86
N GLY A 51 3.60 2.40 -5.36
CA GLY A 51 2.53 1.41 -5.43
C GLY A 51 2.63 0.59 -6.70
N VAL A 52 2.35 -0.71 -6.62
CA VAL A 52 2.25 -1.59 -7.78
C VAL A 52 0.90 -2.29 -7.72
N ASP A 53 0.04 -2.01 -8.69
CA ASP A 53 -1.25 -2.66 -8.80
C ASP A 53 -1.10 -3.89 -9.70
N PHE A 54 -1.61 -5.01 -9.22
CA PHE A 54 -1.54 -6.30 -9.91
C PHE A 54 -2.78 -7.13 -9.61
N ILE A 55 -3.06 -8.08 -10.49
CA ILE A 55 -4.09 -9.08 -10.32
C ILE A 55 -3.40 -10.40 -10.00
N LEU A 56 -3.73 -11.00 -8.86
CA LEU A 56 -3.31 -12.36 -8.55
C LEU A 56 -4.16 -13.34 -9.39
N THR A 57 -3.50 -14.25 -10.09
CA THR A 57 -4.14 -15.30 -10.90
C THR A 57 -3.65 -16.67 -10.43
N ASP A 58 -4.30 -17.74 -10.90
CA ASP A 58 -3.89 -19.12 -10.59
C ASP A 58 -2.51 -19.48 -11.16
N GLU A 59 -1.98 -18.70 -12.12
CA GLU A 59 -0.66 -18.90 -12.71
C GLU A 59 0.39 -17.99 -12.06
N LEU A 60 0.41 -16.71 -12.45
CA LEU A 60 1.37 -15.70 -12.02
C LEU A 60 0.67 -14.36 -11.87
N PRO A 61 1.14 -13.47 -10.98
CA PRO A 61 0.60 -12.11 -10.88
C PRO A 61 0.72 -11.39 -12.22
N ARG A 62 -0.33 -10.65 -12.60
CA ARG A 62 -0.36 -9.79 -13.78
C ARG A 62 -0.27 -8.34 -13.33
N ILE A 63 0.79 -7.65 -13.73
CA ILE A 63 0.99 -6.23 -13.41
C ILE A 63 0.02 -5.38 -14.22
N LEU A 64 -0.69 -4.48 -13.55
CA LEU A 64 -1.66 -3.57 -14.15
C LEU A 64 -1.10 -2.15 -14.24
N GLU A 65 -0.59 -1.62 -13.12
CA GLU A 65 -0.15 -0.23 -13.00
C GLU A 65 1.03 -0.10 -12.02
N ILE A 66 1.95 0.81 -12.29
CA ILE A 66 3.01 1.22 -11.36
C ILE A 66 2.81 2.69 -11.04
N ASN A 67 2.58 2.97 -9.77
CA ASN A 67 2.28 4.29 -9.22
C ASN A 67 3.53 4.85 -8.50
N PRO A 68 4.34 5.74 -9.14
CA PRO A 68 5.49 6.38 -8.51
C PRO A 68 5.08 7.49 -7.53
N ARG A 69 4.10 7.21 -6.68
CA ARG A 69 3.50 8.12 -5.70
C ARG A 69 2.80 7.32 -4.59
N PRO A 70 2.48 7.94 -3.45
CA PRO A 70 1.53 7.39 -2.49
C PRO A 70 0.20 6.96 -3.13
N THR A 71 -0.30 5.82 -2.67
CA THR A 71 -1.61 5.25 -3.00
C THR A 71 -2.46 5.16 -1.74
N THR A 72 -3.80 5.16 -1.87
CA THR A 72 -4.73 5.23 -0.72
C THR A 72 -4.40 4.28 0.45
N PRO A 73 -4.00 3.01 0.26
CA PRO A 73 -3.65 2.12 1.38
C PRO A 73 -2.53 2.63 2.29
N ILE A 74 -1.73 3.63 1.87
CA ILE A 74 -0.66 4.22 2.69
C ILE A 74 -1.14 4.72 4.05
N ILE A 75 -2.38 5.22 4.13
CA ILE A 75 -2.95 5.74 5.38
C ILE A 75 -3.17 4.63 6.41
N GLY A 76 -3.40 3.39 5.97
CA GLY A 76 -3.58 2.24 6.85
C GLY A 76 -2.27 1.66 7.38
N LEU A 77 -1.12 1.99 6.77
CA LEU A 77 0.18 1.41 7.16
C LEU A 77 0.58 1.80 8.59
N ASN A 78 0.31 3.05 8.99
CA ASN A 78 0.62 3.51 10.35
C ASN A 78 -0.13 2.68 11.41
N HIS A 79 -1.38 2.31 11.11
CA HIS A 79 -2.24 1.51 11.98
C HIS A 79 -1.87 0.02 11.96
N ALA A 80 -1.61 -0.52 10.76
CA ALA A 80 -1.34 -1.93 10.56
C ALA A 80 0.02 -2.38 11.13
N PHE A 81 1.03 -1.51 11.12
CA PHE A 81 2.41 -1.85 11.47
C PHE A 81 2.94 -1.09 12.69
N ASP A 82 2.18 -0.16 13.28
CA ASP A 82 2.63 0.77 14.33
C ASP A 82 3.89 1.56 13.92
N ILE A 83 3.90 2.09 12.69
CA ILE A 83 5.01 2.86 12.11
C ILE A 83 4.62 4.30 11.77
N ASN A 84 5.62 5.14 11.54
CA ASN A 84 5.46 6.42 10.87
C ASN A 84 5.94 6.30 9.41
N ILE A 85 4.99 6.14 8.48
CA ILE A 85 5.32 5.97 7.06
C ILE A 85 6.08 7.16 6.46
N SER A 86 5.78 8.38 6.90
CA SER A 86 6.46 9.58 6.41
C SER A 86 7.92 9.61 6.82
N GLU A 87 8.21 9.25 8.07
CA GLU A 87 9.58 9.12 8.56
C GLU A 87 10.35 8.04 7.77
N LEU A 88 9.73 6.88 7.53
CA LEU A 88 10.33 5.81 6.76
C LEU A 88 10.68 6.24 5.31
N ILE A 89 9.80 7.01 4.66
CA ILE A 89 10.06 7.58 3.33
C ILE A 89 11.18 8.62 3.35
N LEU A 90 11.19 9.51 4.35
CA LEU A 90 12.23 10.54 4.48
C LEU A 90 13.60 9.93 4.77
N ASN A 91 13.66 8.93 5.65
CA ASN A 91 14.89 8.23 5.99
C ASN A 91 15.44 7.46 4.79
N ASN A 92 14.56 6.83 3.98
CA ASN A 92 14.95 6.27 2.69
C ASN A 92 15.56 7.32 1.74
N GLY A 93 14.98 8.53 1.72
CA GLY A 93 15.50 9.68 0.98
C GLY A 93 16.91 10.11 1.40
N LYS A 94 17.30 9.87 2.65
CA LYS A 94 18.62 10.16 3.22
C LYS A 94 19.60 9.01 3.10
N GLY A 95 19.18 7.86 2.56
CA GLY A 95 19.99 6.63 2.54
C GLY A 95 20.12 5.96 3.91
N GLU A 96 19.24 6.28 4.87
CA GLU A 96 19.21 5.65 6.18
C GLU A 96 18.54 4.26 6.10
N HIS A 97 19.00 3.32 6.93
CA HIS A 97 18.42 1.99 6.97
C HIS A 97 17.00 2.02 7.56
N ALA A 98 16.02 1.53 6.80
CA ALA A 98 14.66 1.37 7.31
C ALA A 98 14.60 0.19 8.31
N PRO A 99 13.89 0.32 9.44
CA PRO A 99 13.77 -0.74 10.43
C PRO A 99 13.04 -1.97 9.86
N GLU A 100 13.23 -3.14 10.46
CA GLU A 100 12.35 -4.27 10.21
C GLU A 100 10.93 -3.93 10.68
N ILE A 101 9.95 -4.20 9.82
CA ILE A 101 8.54 -3.95 10.10
C ILE A 101 7.77 -5.26 10.04
N SER A 102 6.86 -5.43 10.98
CA SER A 102 6.00 -6.62 11.07
C SER A 102 4.55 -6.18 11.27
N PRO A 103 3.57 -6.82 10.62
CA PRO A 103 2.16 -6.55 10.88
C PRO A 103 1.82 -6.69 12.37
N LYS A 104 0.99 -5.79 12.88
CA LYS A 104 0.47 -5.78 14.26
C LYS A 104 -1.03 -6.06 14.32
N ARG A 105 -1.75 -5.68 13.27
CA ARG A 105 -3.20 -5.86 13.15
C ARG A 105 -3.66 -5.75 11.70
N LEU A 106 -4.86 -6.24 11.42
CA LEU A 106 -5.51 -6.05 10.13
C LEU A 106 -6.25 -4.71 10.12
N VAL A 107 -6.14 -3.99 9.01
CA VAL A 107 -6.79 -2.71 8.77
C VAL A 107 -7.67 -2.80 7.53
N HIS A 108 -8.86 -2.20 7.59
CA HIS A 108 -9.75 -2.03 6.45
C HIS A 108 -9.95 -0.54 6.19
N VAL A 109 -9.40 -0.05 5.08
CA VAL A 109 -9.63 1.31 4.58
C VAL A 109 -10.85 1.26 3.67
N LYS A 110 -11.89 2.05 3.98
CA LYS A 110 -13.17 2.01 3.25
C LYS A 110 -13.52 3.39 2.74
N LYS A 111 -13.99 3.46 1.49
CA LYS A 111 -14.64 4.66 0.94
C LYS A 111 -16.14 4.53 1.15
N THR A 112 -16.73 5.43 1.92
CA THR A 112 -18.15 5.43 2.27
C THR A 112 -18.83 6.73 1.85
N ARG A 113 -20.16 6.73 1.80
CA ARG A 113 -20.96 7.96 1.73
C ARG A 113 -21.28 8.38 3.16
N SER A 114 -20.53 9.35 3.65
CA SER A 114 -20.63 9.86 5.02
C SER A 114 -20.01 11.25 5.07
N GLU A 115 -20.47 12.08 6.02
CA GLU A 115 -19.87 13.38 6.34
C GLU A 115 -18.80 13.26 7.45
N SER A 116 -18.62 12.07 8.03
CA SER A 116 -17.67 11.80 9.12
C SER A 116 -16.82 10.55 8.84
N GLY A 117 -15.59 10.55 9.36
CA GLY A 117 -14.63 9.45 9.26
C GLY A 117 -13.21 9.93 9.49
N TYR A 118 -12.22 9.22 8.97
CA TYR A 118 -10.80 9.61 9.04
C TYR A 118 -10.56 10.93 8.28
N VAL A 119 -11.15 11.04 7.08
CA VAL A 119 -11.24 12.29 6.32
C VAL A 119 -12.52 12.28 5.50
N SER A 120 -13.23 13.40 5.41
CA SER A 120 -14.45 13.55 4.62
C SER A 120 -14.40 14.77 3.70
N CYS A 121 -15.07 14.66 2.55
CA CYS A 121 -15.19 15.71 1.54
C CYS A 121 -16.40 15.42 0.63
N ASP A 122 -17.25 16.42 0.39
CA ASP A 122 -18.39 16.36 -0.54
C ASP A 122 -19.32 15.14 -0.34
N GLY A 123 -19.64 14.80 0.92
CA GLY A 123 -20.49 13.66 1.26
C GLY A 123 -19.87 12.29 1.06
N PHE A 124 -18.55 12.23 0.83
CA PHE A 124 -17.76 11.02 0.87
C PHE A 124 -16.79 11.05 2.05
N SER A 125 -16.49 9.86 2.57
CA SER A 125 -15.55 9.69 3.66
C SER A 125 -14.62 8.51 3.39
N ILE A 126 -13.41 8.61 3.93
CA ILE A 126 -12.55 7.46 4.14
C ILE A 126 -12.65 7.06 5.60
N GLU A 127 -12.90 5.79 5.85
CA GLU A 127 -12.95 5.17 7.17
C GLU A 127 -11.78 4.19 7.32
N ILE A 128 -11.27 4.05 8.54
CA ILE A 128 -10.22 3.11 8.90
C ILE A 128 -10.77 2.26 10.04
N GLU A 129 -10.96 0.96 9.78
CA GLU A 129 -11.40 -0.03 10.77
C GLU A 129 -10.22 -0.94 11.11
N GLU A 130 -10.00 -1.21 12.40
CA GLU A 130 -8.93 -2.09 12.89
C GLU A 130 -9.54 -3.37 13.47
N THR A 131 -8.97 -4.53 13.15
CA THR A 131 -9.32 -5.81 13.80
C THR A 131 -8.15 -6.27 14.67
N LEU A 132 -8.41 -6.45 15.96
CA LEU A 132 -7.46 -6.98 16.95
C LEU A 132 -7.16 -8.45 16.72
#